data_AF-A0A3B5LHW3-F1
#
_entry.id   AF-A0A3B5LHW3-F1
#
_cell.length_a   1.000
_cell.length_b   1.000
_cell.length_c   1.000
_cell.angle_alpha   90.00
_cell.angle_beta   90.00
_cell.angle_gamma   90.00
#
_symmetry.space_group_name_H-M   'P 1'
#
loop_
_entity.id
_entity.type
_entity.pdbx_description
1 polymer ?
#
loop_
_entity_poly.entity_id
_entity_poly.type
_entity_poly.pdbx_seq_one_letter_code
_entity_poly.pdbx_strand_id
1 'polypeptide(L)'
;LTMGMYRLLGVDVREESQTEEALSAAGLDWAAPTLILSEVVLTYMETQRSDAVIGWAAKRLPQSLFVMYEQICPDDPFGRVMQDHFLKLNSTLHALQQYPDLSAQRQRFLDKGWERCVCVDMNAFYLGLVPQEERDRIETLEPFDEYEEWHQKCSHYFILTASRGALMEQALLIPSVSPSWGSTQLKASTVPVCLEGLGLASTWMRLEGLLLTGGSSRGGRVTQRAALSHSYPPSKRRRSGGVRRTLLTTPTQLRPV
;
A
#
# COMPACT_ATOMS: atom_id res chain seq x y z
N LEU A 1 16.31 -0.23 -31.31
CA LEU A 1 16.44 -1.41 -30.44
C LEU A 1 16.88 -2.57 -31.32
N THR A 2 18.16 -2.94 -31.29
CA THR A 2 18.69 -4.09 -32.03
C THR A 2 18.22 -5.39 -31.37
N MET A 3 17.81 -6.38 -32.18
CA MET A 3 17.25 -7.68 -31.78
C MET A 3 18.25 -8.62 -31.05
N GLY A 4 18.89 -8.15 -29.97
CA GLY A 4 19.86 -8.93 -29.20
C GLY A 4 19.86 -8.71 -27.68
N MET A 5 19.07 -7.76 -27.16
CA MET A 5 19.08 -7.40 -25.72
C MET A 5 17.87 -7.92 -24.92
N TYR A 6 16.90 -8.57 -25.57
CA TYR A 6 15.70 -9.10 -24.93
C TYR A 6 15.59 -10.61 -25.18
N ARG A 7 15.26 -11.35 -24.12
CA ARG A 7 15.05 -12.80 -24.14
C ARG A 7 13.75 -13.11 -23.41
N LEU A 8 12.95 -14.01 -23.97
CA LEU A 8 11.76 -14.56 -23.32
C LEU A 8 11.99 -16.05 -23.09
N LEU A 9 11.84 -16.50 -21.85
CA LEU A 9 12.11 -17.87 -21.43
C LEU A 9 10.86 -18.42 -20.74
N GLY A 10 10.39 -19.59 -21.16
CA GLY A 10 9.32 -20.31 -20.47
C GLY A 10 9.95 -21.27 -19.46
N VAL A 11 9.94 -20.90 -18.18
CA VAL A 11 10.52 -21.71 -17.10
C VAL A 11 9.64 -21.65 -15.86
N ASP A 12 9.58 -22.76 -15.14
CA ASP A 12 9.05 -22.78 -13.79
C ASP A 12 10.14 -22.34 -12.80
N VAL A 13 10.00 -21.14 -12.26
CA VAL A 13 10.98 -20.58 -11.30
C VAL A 13 11.10 -21.37 -10.01
N ARG A 14 10.15 -22.28 -9.72
CA ARG A 14 10.23 -23.21 -8.58
C ARG A 14 11.29 -24.29 -8.78
N GLU A 15 11.73 -24.51 -10.01
CA GLU A 15 12.76 -25.46 -10.41
C GLU A 15 14.08 -24.72 -10.65
N GLU A 16 14.84 -24.51 -9.56
CA GLU A 16 16.07 -23.69 -9.55
C GLU A 16 17.07 -24.11 -10.64
N SER A 17 17.35 -25.41 -10.77
CA SER A 17 18.31 -25.92 -11.77
C SER A 17 17.88 -25.61 -13.21
N GLN A 18 16.59 -25.77 -13.53
CA GLN A 18 16.06 -25.47 -14.86
C GLN A 18 16.11 -23.96 -15.14
N THR A 19 15.83 -23.14 -14.12
CA THR A 19 15.94 -21.69 -14.19
C THR A 19 17.37 -21.24 -14.46
N GLU A 20 18.34 -21.81 -13.76
CA GLU A 20 19.76 -21.53 -13.99
C GLU A 20 20.24 -21.95 -15.38
N GLU A 21 19.85 -23.14 -15.83
CA GLU A 21 20.20 -23.64 -17.16
C GLU A 21 19.63 -22.74 -18.26
N ALA A 22 18.36 -22.37 -18.15
CA ALA A 22 17.69 -21.49 -19.11
C ALA A 22 18.30 -20.09 -19.15
N LEU A 23 18.58 -19.49 -17.97
CA LEU A 23 19.21 -18.17 -17.88
C LEU A 23 20.65 -18.20 -18.43
N SER A 24 21.41 -19.26 -18.14
CA SER A 24 22.77 -19.43 -18.65
C SER A 24 22.77 -19.62 -20.17
N ALA A 25 21.86 -20.43 -20.70
CA ALA A 25 21.70 -20.64 -22.15
C ALA A 25 21.26 -19.34 -22.86
N ALA A 26 20.52 -18.47 -22.17
CA ALA A 26 20.15 -17.14 -22.65
C ALA A 26 21.30 -16.12 -22.60
N GLY A 27 22.42 -16.47 -21.94
CA GLY A 27 23.62 -15.65 -21.84
C GLY A 27 23.63 -14.69 -20.65
N LEU A 28 22.93 -15.00 -19.55
CA LEU A 28 23.00 -14.19 -18.33
C LEU A 28 24.44 -14.15 -17.78
N ASP A 29 24.99 -12.95 -17.60
CA ASP A 29 26.23 -12.76 -16.86
C ASP A 29 25.95 -12.72 -15.36
N TRP A 30 26.29 -13.81 -14.67
CA TRP A 30 26.08 -13.97 -13.23
C TRP A 30 26.87 -12.99 -12.36
N ALA A 31 27.92 -12.35 -12.88
CA ALA A 31 28.70 -11.36 -12.14
C ALA A 31 28.15 -9.93 -12.30
N ALA A 32 27.28 -9.69 -13.27
CA ALA A 32 26.76 -8.36 -13.56
C ALA A 32 25.74 -7.89 -12.50
N PRO A 33 25.69 -6.58 -12.20
CA PRO A 33 24.58 -5.96 -11.50
C PRO A 33 23.22 -6.38 -12.07
N THR A 34 22.39 -7.02 -11.25
CA THR A 34 21.11 -7.59 -11.69
C THR A 34 19.92 -7.03 -10.93
N LEU A 35 18.97 -6.45 -11.65
CA LEU A 35 17.65 -6.10 -11.12
C LEU A 35 16.69 -7.27 -11.33
N ILE A 36 16.04 -7.70 -10.25
CA ILE A 36 15.03 -8.76 -10.26
C ILE A 36 13.70 -8.11 -9.91
N LEU A 37 12.70 -8.29 -10.77
CA LEU A 37 11.36 -7.75 -10.56
C LEU A 37 10.38 -8.90 -10.31
N SER A 38 9.64 -8.81 -9.22
CA SER A 38 8.52 -9.71 -8.92
C SER A 38 7.29 -8.89 -8.58
N GLU A 39 6.37 -8.81 -9.53
CA GLU A 39 5.13 -8.04 -9.42
C GLU A 39 3.95 -8.98 -9.31
N VAL A 40 3.49 -9.23 -8.07
CA VAL A 40 2.39 -10.15 -7.75
C VAL A 40 2.65 -11.55 -8.35
N VAL A 41 3.79 -12.16 -8.02
CA VAL A 41 4.19 -13.48 -8.54
C VAL A 41 4.43 -14.51 -7.44
N LEU A 42 5.31 -14.19 -6.47
CA LEU A 42 5.72 -15.15 -5.43
C LEU A 42 4.62 -15.45 -4.42
N THR A 43 3.64 -14.56 -4.27
CA THR A 43 2.46 -14.75 -3.43
C THR A 43 1.63 -15.98 -3.82
N TYR A 44 1.67 -16.40 -5.09
CA TYR A 44 0.86 -17.51 -5.61
C TYR A 44 1.49 -18.90 -5.50
N MET A 45 2.77 -18.99 -5.11
CA MET A 45 3.42 -20.27 -4.86
C MET A 45 3.50 -20.56 -3.37
N GLU A 46 3.58 -21.84 -3.00
CA GLU A 46 3.71 -22.23 -1.60
C GLU A 46 4.88 -21.49 -0.96
N THR A 47 4.71 -21.04 0.29
CA THR A 47 5.67 -20.14 0.96
C THR A 47 7.10 -20.69 0.95
N GLN A 48 7.26 -22.01 1.12
CA GLN A 48 8.56 -22.68 1.05
C GLN A 48 9.22 -22.57 -0.33
N ARG A 49 8.43 -22.61 -1.40
CA ARG A 49 8.91 -22.48 -2.79
C ARG A 49 9.32 -21.03 -3.09
N SER A 50 8.51 -20.05 -2.71
CA SER A 50 8.89 -18.64 -2.91
C SER A 50 10.10 -18.25 -2.07
N ASP A 51 10.21 -18.77 -0.85
CA ASP A 51 11.40 -18.63 -0.02
C ASP A 51 12.67 -19.19 -0.67
N ALA A 52 12.55 -20.36 -1.31
CA ALA A 52 13.64 -20.99 -2.04
C ALA A 52 14.10 -20.09 -3.20
N VAL A 53 13.16 -19.56 -3.99
CA VAL A 53 13.46 -18.61 -5.08
C VAL A 53 14.18 -17.35 -4.57
N ILE A 54 13.70 -16.75 -3.47
CA ILE A 54 14.33 -15.55 -2.88
C ILE A 54 15.76 -15.84 -2.43
N GLY A 55 15.98 -16.98 -1.77
CA GLY A 55 17.31 -17.37 -1.27
C GLY A 55 18.26 -17.80 -2.38
N TRP A 56 17.75 -18.49 -3.38
CA TRP A 56 18.46 -18.86 -4.60
C TRP A 56 18.96 -17.62 -5.34
N ALA A 57 18.09 -16.64 -5.55
CA ALA A 57 18.43 -15.38 -6.21
C ALA A 57 19.57 -14.66 -5.49
N ALA A 58 19.48 -14.55 -4.16
CA ALA A 58 20.56 -13.98 -3.36
C ALA A 58 21.85 -14.77 -3.57
N LYS A 59 21.82 -16.10 -3.43
CA LYS A 59 23.00 -16.97 -3.55
C LYS A 59 23.69 -16.83 -4.92
N ARG A 60 22.91 -16.71 -6.01
CA ARG A 60 23.44 -16.71 -7.38
C ARG A 60 23.82 -15.34 -7.92
N LEU A 61 23.24 -14.26 -7.40
CA LEU A 61 23.41 -12.91 -7.95
C LEU A 61 24.10 -12.00 -6.90
N PRO A 62 25.44 -11.96 -6.88
CA PRO A 62 26.22 -11.32 -5.81
C PRO A 62 26.14 -9.79 -5.81
N GLN A 63 25.74 -9.17 -6.92
CA GLN A 63 25.40 -7.75 -7.01
C GLN A 63 23.98 -7.66 -7.56
N SER A 64 22.98 -7.63 -6.68
CA SER A 64 21.58 -7.61 -7.11
C SER A 64 20.67 -6.72 -6.27
N LEU A 65 19.59 -6.27 -6.91
CA LEU A 65 18.45 -5.62 -6.28
C LEU A 65 17.20 -6.44 -6.60
N PHE A 66 16.50 -6.89 -5.57
CA PHE A 66 15.17 -7.49 -5.71
C PHE A 66 14.12 -6.44 -5.43
N VAL A 67 13.19 -6.24 -6.36
CA VAL A 67 12.01 -5.42 -6.18
C VAL A 67 10.79 -6.31 -6.19
N MET A 68 9.99 -6.24 -5.14
CA MET A 68 8.79 -7.04 -4.98
C MET A 68 7.58 -6.16 -4.69
N TYR A 69 6.47 -6.40 -5.38
CA TYR A 69 5.18 -5.76 -5.12
C TYR A 69 4.11 -6.84 -4.90
N GLU A 70 3.58 -6.94 -3.67
CA GLU A 70 2.63 -7.99 -3.26
C GLU A 70 1.66 -7.50 -2.17
N GLN A 71 0.76 -8.39 -1.75
CA GLN A 71 -0.23 -8.15 -0.70
C GLN A 71 0.34 -8.34 0.72
N ILE A 72 -0.26 -7.66 1.71
CA ILE A 72 -0.05 -7.80 3.16
C ILE A 72 -1.38 -7.62 3.92
N CYS A 73 -1.33 -7.70 5.25
CA CYS A 73 -2.40 -7.43 6.19
C CYS A 73 -3.61 -8.37 6.01
N PRO A 74 -3.44 -9.70 6.12
CA PRO A 74 -4.51 -10.66 5.83
C PRO A 74 -5.68 -10.62 6.83
N ASP A 75 -5.43 -10.20 8.06
CA ASP A 75 -6.33 -10.49 9.20
C ASP A 75 -7.35 -9.38 9.50
N ASP A 76 -7.27 -8.23 8.83
CA ASP A 76 -8.27 -7.19 9.00
C ASP A 76 -9.52 -7.48 8.13
N PRO A 77 -10.63 -6.71 8.25
CA PRO A 77 -11.82 -6.92 7.44
C PRO A 77 -11.58 -6.87 5.92
N PHE A 78 -10.73 -5.96 5.43
CA PHE A 78 -10.39 -5.87 4.02
C PHE A 78 -9.48 -7.03 3.60
N GLY A 79 -8.46 -7.34 4.39
CA GLY A 79 -7.56 -8.47 4.19
C GLY A 79 -8.30 -9.80 4.06
N ARG A 80 -9.32 -10.05 4.89
CA ARG A 80 -10.17 -11.24 4.78
C ARG A 80 -10.98 -11.27 3.48
N VAL A 81 -11.59 -10.15 3.10
CA VAL A 81 -12.33 -10.04 1.83
C VAL A 81 -11.40 -10.26 0.64
N MET A 82 -10.19 -9.71 0.69
CA MET A 82 -9.16 -9.90 -0.32
C MET A 82 -8.74 -11.38 -0.44
N GLN A 83 -8.46 -12.05 0.68
CA GLN A 83 -8.12 -13.48 0.69
C GLN A 83 -9.27 -14.33 0.10
N ASP A 84 -10.52 -14.08 0.51
CA ASP A 84 -11.69 -14.78 -0.02
C ASP A 84 -11.86 -14.56 -1.53
N HIS A 85 -11.58 -13.35 -2.02
CA HIS A 85 -11.61 -13.03 -3.44
C HIS A 85 -10.62 -13.89 -4.24
N PHE A 86 -9.35 -13.92 -3.81
CA PHE A 86 -8.32 -14.70 -4.47
C PHE A 86 -8.53 -16.23 -4.36
N LEU A 87 -9.07 -16.70 -3.23
CA LEU A 87 -9.44 -18.10 -3.07
C LEU A 87 -10.53 -18.52 -4.07
N LYS A 88 -11.57 -17.69 -4.27
CA LYS A 88 -12.62 -17.95 -5.27
C LYS A 88 -12.11 -18.03 -6.71
N LEU A 89 -10.96 -17.40 -6.99
CA LEU A 89 -10.28 -17.44 -8.29
C LEU A 89 -9.26 -18.60 -8.40
N ASN A 90 -9.19 -19.50 -7.42
CA ASN A 90 -8.16 -20.54 -7.31
C ASN A 90 -6.73 -19.98 -7.34
N SER A 91 -6.53 -18.78 -6.79
CA SER A 91 -5.25 -18.05 -6.80
C SER A 91 -4.85 -17.68 -5.38
N THR A 92 -4.79 -18.67 -4.49
CA THR A 92 -4.50 -18.49 -3.06
C THR A 92 -3.22 -17.69 -2.83
N LEU A 93 -3.27 -16.72 -1.92
CA LEU A 93 -2.13 -15.90 -1.49
C LEU A 93 -1.39 -16.62 -0.34
N HIS A 94 -0.45 -17.50 -0.70
CA HIS A 94 0.18 -18.42 0.24
C HIS A 94 1.07 -17.72 1.28
N ALA A 95 1.84 -16.72 0.86
CA ALA A 95 2.84 -16.08 1.71
C ALA A 95 2.23 -15.31 2.90
N LEU A 96 0.99 -14.85 2.79
CA LEU A 96 0.33 -14.01 3.80
C LEU A 96 0.21 -14.67 5.18
N GLN A 97 0.05 -15.99 5.22
CA GLN A 97 -0.09 -16.72 6.49
C GLN A 97 1.19 -16.67 7.35
N GLN A 98 2.36 -16.61 6.71
CA GLN A 98 3.65 -16.62 7.39
C GLN A 98 4.30 -15.22 7.44
N TYR A 99 4.02 -14.40 6.42
CA TYR A 99 4.57 -13.05 6.26
C TYR A 99 3.44 -12.02 6.14
N PRO A 100 2.68 -11.78 7.22
CA PRO A 100 1.45 -10.99 7.15
C PRO A 100 1.70 -9.48 7.03
N ASP A 101 2.88 -8.98 7.40
CA ASP A 101 3.15 -7.54 7.48
C ASP A 101 4.52 -7.15 6.90
N LEU A 102 4.76 -5.83 6.81
CA LEU A 102 6.00 -5.26 6.27
C LEU A 102 7.25 -5.75 7.02
N SER A 103 7.16 -5.94 8.34
CA SER A 103 8.28 -6.39 9.17
C SER A 103 8.61 -7.85 8.88
N ALA A 104 7.59 -8.69 8.78
CA ALA A 104 7.73 -10.10 8.43
C ALA A 104 8.31 -10.29 7.01
N GLN A 105 7.82 -9.51 6.03
CA GLN A 105 8.35 -9.51 4.67
C GLN A 105 9.80 -9.00 4.60
N ARG A 106 10.15 -7.98 5.40
CA ARG A 106 11.54 -7.53 5.52
C ARG A 106 12.44 -8.63 6.09
N GLN A 107 12.03 -9.24 7.20
CA GLN A 107 12.79 -10.29 7.86
C GLN A 107 12.97 -11.51 6.96
N ARG A 108 11.92 -11.87 6.21
CA ARG A 108 11.97 -12.92 5.18
C ARG A 108 13.16 -12.75 4.24
N PHE A 109 13.36 -11.58 3.66
CA PHE A 109 14.48 -11.36 2.74
C PHE A 109 15.84 -11.44 3.44
N LEU A 110 15.96 -10.86 4.63
CA LEU A 110 17.20 -10.91 5.41
C LEU A 110 17.59 -12.35 5.77
N ASP A 111 16.63 -13.16 6.20
CA ASP A 111 16.82 -14.57 6.54
C ASP A 111 17.23 -15.42 5.32
N LYS A 112 16.88 -14.97 4.11
CA LYS A 112 17.23 -15.64 2.84
C LYS A 112 18.53 -15.11 2.22
N GLY A 113 19.33 -14.36 2.98
CA GLY A 113 20.67 -13.97 2.57
C GLY A 113 20.75 -12.69 1.74
N TRP A 114 19.73 -11.83 1.83
CA TRP A 114 19.81 -10.43 1.41
C TRP A 114 20.42 -9.58 2.53
N GLU A 115 21.23 -8.58 2.19
CA GLU A 115 22.03 -7.83 3.17
C GLU A 115 21.26 -6.64 3.75
N ARG A 116 20.47 -5.96 2.90
CA ARG A 116 19.58 -4.86 3.28
C ARG A 116 18.23 -5.10 2.66
N CYS A 117 17.19 -4.64 3.35
CA CYS A 117 15.83 -4.71 2.87
C CYS A 117 15.03 -3.54 3.42
N VAL A 118 14.34 -2.83 2.53
CA VAL A 118 13.42 -1.74 2.81
C VAL A 118 12.06 -2.15 2.25
N CYS A 119 11.01 -1.97 3.06
CA CYS A 119 9.67 -2.41 2.76
C CYS A 119 8.70 -1.32 3.20
N VAL A 120 7.80 -0.90 2.32
CA VAL A 120 6.80 0.14 2.58
C VAL A 120 5.46 -0.22 1.97
N ASP A 121 4.37 0.14 2.62
CA ASP A 121 3.04 0.02 2.01
C ASP A 121 2.86 1.05 0.88
N MET A 122 1.81 0.89 0.08
CA MET A 122 1.59 1.77 -1.07
C MET A 122 1.15 3.18 -0.68
N ASN A 123 0.65 3.41 0.54
CA ASN A 123 0.38 4.77 1.02
C ASN A 123 1.68 5.51 1.29
N ALA A 124 2.63 4.89 1.98
CA ALA A 124 3.96 5.42 2.22
C ALA A 124 4.73 5.61 0.90
N PHE A 125 4.60 4.68 -0.05
CA PHE A 125 5.14 4.85 -1.40
C PHE A 125 4.56 6.09 -2.09
N TYR A 126 3.23 6.18 -2.20
CA TYR A 126 2.57 7.29 -2.89
C TYR A 126 2.90 8.64 -2.25
N LEU A 127 2.84 8.74 -0.92
CA LEU A 127 3.05 10.02 -0.22
C LEU A 127 4.53 10.40 -0.07
N GLY A 128 5.43 9.42 0.02
CA GLY A 128 6.84 9.63 0.37
C GLY A 128 7.84 9.51 -0.77
N LEU A 129 7.45 8.87 -1.88
CA LEU A 129 8.30 8.63 -3.06
C LEU A 129 7.76 9.25 -4.35
N VAL A 130 6.45 9.40 -4.51
CA VAL A 130 5.89 10.05 -5.70
C VAL A 130 5.92 11.58 -5.54
N PRO A 131 6.59 12.33 -6.45
CA PRO A 131 6.63 13.79 -6.38
C PRO A 131 5.24 14.40 -6.34
N GLN A 132 5.08 15.51 -5.61
CA GLN A 132 3.79 16.19 -5.52
C GLN A 132 3.25 16.61 -6.90
N GLU A 133 4.11 17.11 -7.79
CA GLU A 133 3.72 17.45 -9.16
C GLU A 133 3.11 16.27 -9.91
N GLU A 134 3.65 15.06 -9.72
CA GLU A 134 3.13 13.85 -10.38
C GLU A 134 1.80 13.41 -9.77
N ARG A 135 1.63 13.58 -8.45
CA ARG A 135 0.33 13.34 -7.78
C ARG A 135 -0.74 14.32 -8.25
N ASP A 136 -0.40 15.62 -8.28
CA ASP A 136 -1.30 16.67 -8.77
C ASP A 136 -1.67 16.41 -10.24
N ARG A 137 -0.70 15.99 -11.08
CA ARG A 137 -0.96 15.61 -12.48
C ARG A 137 -1.94 14.46 -12.59
N ILE A 138 -1.76 13.39 -11.81
CA ILE A 138 -2.66 12.22 -11.81
C ILE A 138 -4.08 12.60 -11.36
N GLU A 139 -4.21 13.41 -10.32
CA GLU A 139 -5.51 13.87 -9.80
C GLU A 139 -6.32 14.71 -10.81
N THR A 140 -5.67 15.24 -11.85
CA THR A 140 -6.38 15.98 -12.93
C THR A 140 -6.91 15.10 -14.05
N LEU A 141 -6.51 13.81 -14.12
CA LEU A 141 -6.88 12.93 -15.23
C LEU A 141 -8.35 12.52 -15.18
N GLU A 142 -8.86 12.24 -13.98
CA GLU A 142 -10.23 11.79 -13.75
C GLU A 142 -10.71 12.26 -12.37
N PRO A 143 -11.97 12.73 -12.24
CA PRO A 143 -12.55 12.97 -10.92
C PRO A 143 -12.57 11.69 -10.09
N PHE A 144 -12.01 11.74 -8.89
CA PHE A 144 -11.94 10.61 -7.97
C PHE A 144 -12.47 11.01 -6.60
N ASP A 145 -13.39 10.22 -6.03
CA ASP A 145 -13.99 10.48 -4.71
C ASP A 145 -13.89 9.30 -3.72
N GLU A 146 -13.35 8.15 -4.14
CA GLU A 146 -13.21 6.92 -3.33
C GLU A 146 -11.88 6.88 -2.54
N TYR A 147 -11.47 7.99 -1.93
CA TYR A 147 -10.17 8.12 -1.27
C TYR A 147 -9.98 7.15 -0.09
N GLU A 148 -11.03 6.88 0.68
CA GLU A 148 -10.99 5.94 1.79
C GLU A 148 -10.74 4.50 1.32
N GLU A 149 -11.40 4.09 0.24
CA GLU A 149 -11.26 2.74 -0.33
C GLU A 149 -9.89 2.57 -0.99
N TRP A 150 -9.41 3.60 -1.69
CA TRP A 150 -8.06 3.61 -2.25
C TRP A 150 -6.99 3.57 -1.16
N HIS A 151 -7.13 4.37 -0.10
CA HIS A 151 -6.22 4.32 1.05
C HIS A 151 -6.21 2.93 1.69
N GLN A 152 -7.38 2.32 1.88
CA GLN A 152 -7.49 0.98 2.43
C GLN A 152 -6.81 -0.05 1.51
N LYS A 153 -7.02 0.02 0.19
CA LYS A 153 -6.33 -0.83 -0.79
C LYS A 153 -4.82 -0.64 -0.71
N CYS A 154 -4.34 0.59 -0.62
CA CYS A 154 -2.92 0.90 -0.53
C CYS A 154 -2.27 0.40 0.77
N SER A 155 -3.01 0.26 1.87
CA SER A 155 -2.52 -0.33 3.13
C SER A 155 -2.36 -1.85 3.09
N HIS A 156 -2.90 -2.50 2.05
CA HIS A 156 -2.89 -3.97 1.88
C HIS A 156 -1.94 -4.45 0.80
N TYR A 157 -1.20 -3.52 0.19
CA TYR A 157 -0.15 -3.82 -0.77
C TYR A 157 1.13 -3.13 -0.33
N PHE A 158 2.25 -3.72 -0.67
CA PHE A 158 3.56 -3.16 -0.35
C PHE A 158 4.50 -3.25 -1.53
N ILE A 159 5.51 -2.39 -1.50
CA ILE A 159 6.69 -2.51 -2.34
C ILE A 159 7.91 -2.70 -1.44
N LEU A 160 8.76 -3.64 -1.82
CA LEU A 160 9.98 -4.01 -1.12
C LEU A 160 11.15 -3.92 -2.08
N THR A 161 12.25 -3.33 -1.61
CA THR A 161 13.56 -3.45 -2.25
C THR A 161 14.54 -4.11 -1.30
N ALA A 162 15.17 -5.18 -1.74
CA ALA A 162 16.26 -5.83 -1.04
C ALA A 162 17.53 -5.78 -1.88
N SER A 163 18.65 -5.45 -1.25
CA SER A 163 19.94 -5.36 -1.94
C SER A 163 20.91 -6.41 -1.43
N ARG A 164 21.72 -6.92 -2.35
CA ARG A 164 22.89 -7.74 -2.07
C ARG A 164 24.08 -7.15 -2.81
N GLY A 165 25.17 -6.94 -2.08
CA GLY A 165 26.37 -6.31 -2.62
C GLY A 165 26.35 -4.79 -2.51
N ALA A 166 27.54 -4.22 -2.25
CA ALA A 166 27.70 -2.81 -1.94
C ALA A 166 27.23 -1.84 -3.04
N LEU A 167 27.28 -2.24 -4.33
CA LEU A 167 26.84 -1.38 -5.42
C LEU A 167 25.31 -1.14 -5.39
N MET A 168 24.55 -2.07 -4.83
CA MET A 168 23.09 -2.08 -4.92
C MET A 168 22.40 -1.38 -3.73
N GLU A 169 23.13 -1.11 -2.64
CA GLU A 169 22.56 -0.47 -1.44
C GLU A 169 21.97 0.91 -1.74
N GLN A 170 22.57 1.65 -2.69
CA GLN A 170 22.12 2.99 -3.08
C GLN A 170 20.82 2.98 -3.90
N ALA A 171 20.40 1.81 -4.40
CA ALA A 171 19.19 1.66 -5.22
C ALA A 171 17.95 1.26 -4.40
N LEU A 172 18.07 1.19 -3.07
CA LEU A 172 16.94 0.89 -2.18
C LEU A 172 15.91 2.04 -2.17
N LEU A 173 14.62 1.70 -2.17
CA LEU A 173 13.52 2.66 -2.11
C LEU A 173 13.35 3.18 -0.68
N ILE A 174 14.14 4.18 -0.32
CA ILE A 174 14.05 4.86 0.98
C ILE A 174 13.09 6.05 0.84
N PRO A 175 11.91 6.04 1.50
CA PRO A 175 11.00 7.18 1.47
C PRO A 175 11.66 8.40 2.09
N SER A 176 11.51 9.56 1.43
CA SER A 176 12.00 10.84 1.95
C SER A 176 11.16 11.35 3.13
N VAL A 177 9.90 10.90 3.20
CA VAL A 177 8.94 11.27 4.24
C VAL A 177 8.13 10.03 4.58
N SER A 178 8.17 9.63 5.85
CA SER A 178 7.21 8.68 6.40
C SER A 178 6.05 9.47 6.98
N PRO A 179 4.78 9.19 6.63
CA PRO A 179 3.66 9.77 7.39
C PRO A 179 3.81 9.35 8.85
N SER A 180 4.08 10.31 9.74
CA SER A 180 4.12 10.04 11.18
C SER A 180 2.68 9.91 11.66
N TRP A 181 2.18 8.69 11.73
CA TRP A 181 0.93 8.41 12.42
C TRP A 181 1.16 8.71 13.89
N GLY A 182 0.54 9.77 14.40
CA GLY A 182 0.56 10.04 15.83
C GLY A 182 -0.03 8.84 16.55
N SER A 183 0.63 8.36 17.61
CA SER A 183 0.07 7.33 18.51
C SER A 183 -1.16 7.81 19.28
N THR A 184 -1.61 9.04 19.02
CA THR A 184 -2.83 9.61 19.55
C THR A 184 -4.02 8.81 19.03
N GLN A 185 -4.47 7.84 19.82
CA GLN A 185 -5.80 7.28 19.66
C GLN A 185 -6.80 8.43 19.71
N LEU A 186 -7.37 8.74 18.54
CA LEU A 186 -8.44 9.71 18.44
C LEU A 186 -9.65 9.08 19.12
N LYS A 187 -10.07 9.65 20.26
CA LYS A 187 -11.35 9.27 20.85
C LYS A 187 -12.44 9.68 19.86
N ALA A 188 -13.20 8.70 19.44
CA ALA A 188 -14.27 8.82 18.50
C ALA A 188 -15.54 8.36 19.21
N SER A 189 -16.51 9.25 19.36
CA SER A 189 -17.84 8.92 19.86
C SER A 189 -18.84 8.98 18.72
N THR A 190 -19.70 7.98 18.63
CA THR A 190 -20.81 7.96 17.68
C THR A 190 -21.99 8.72 18.27
N VAL A 191 -22.36 9.84 17.65
CA VAL A 191 -23.55 10.62 18.04
C VAL A 191 -24.70 10.29 17.10
N PRO A 192 -25.87 9.84 17.62
CA PRO A 192 -27.04 9.61 16.78
C PRO A 192 -27.56 10.94 16.21
N VAL A 193 -27.77 11.01 14.89
CA VAL A 193 -28.30 12.19 14.21
C VAL A 193 -29.65 11.85 13.54
N CYS A 194 -30.71 12.57 13.90
CA CYS A 194 -32.03 12.49 13.25
C CYS A 194 -32.09 13.37 11.99
N LEU A 195 -31.18 13.15 11.04
CA LEU A 195 -31.20 13.83 9.74
C LEU A 195 -31.06 12.78 8.63
N GLU A 196 -32.06 12.74 7.75
CA GLU A 196 -31.98 11.99 6.49
C GLU A 196 -31.19 12.79 5.45
N GLY A 197 -30.49 12.10 4.55
CA GLY A 197 -29.84 12.74 3.40
C GLY A 197 -28.49 13.40 3.66
N LEU A 198 -27.88 13.25 4.85
CA LEU A 198 -26.47 13.60 5.02
C LEU A 198 -25.63 12.62 4.20
N GLY A 199 -25.12 13.10 3.06
CA GLY A 199 -24.09 12.41 2.28
C GLY A 199 -22.78 12.30 3.06
N LEU A 200 -21.78 11.70 2.42
CA LEU A 200 -20.41 11.70 2.95
C LEU A 200 -19.92 13.15 3.02
N ALA A 201 -19.68 13.66 4.22
CA ALA A 201 -19.14 14.99 4.43
C ALA A 201 -18.27 15.04 5.69
N SER A 202 -17.29 15.93 5.69
CA SER A 202 -16.48 16.22 6.86
C SER A 202 -16.46 17.72 7.14
N THR A 203 -16.55 18.11 8.41
CA THR A 203 -16.42 19.52 8.80
C THR A 203 -15.67 19.67 10.12
N TRP A 204 -14.85 20.72 10.22
CA TRP A 204 -14.22 21.10 11.46
C TRP A 204 -15.25 21.73 12.42
N MET A 205 -15.32 21.22 13.63
CA MET A 205 -16.08 21.77 14.74
C MET A 205 -15.22 22.80 15.50
N ARG A 206 -15.88 23.81 16.07
CA ARG A 206 -15.23 24.91 16.80
C ARG A 206 -14.36 24.48 18.00
N LEU A 207 -14.49 23.25 18.49
CA LEU A 207 -13.79 22.70 19.66
C LEU A 207 -12.64 21.73 19.29
N GLU A 208 -11.98 21.96 18.15
CA GLU A 208 -10.93 21.06 17.63
C GLU A 208 -11.45 19.61 17.41
N GLY A 209 -12.67 19.50 16.90
CA GLY A 209 -13.26 18.23 16.50
C GLY A 209 -13.41 18.15 15.00
N LEU A 210 -13.21 16.97 14.43
CA LEU A 210 -13.63 16.65 13.08
C LEU A 210 -14.98 15.94 13.20
N LEU A 211 -16.01 16.47 12.55
CA LEU A 211 -17.30 15.81 12.37
C LEU A 211 -17.26 15.10 11.03
N LEU A 212 -17.46 13.78 11.05
CA LEU A 212 -17.67 12.99 9.85
C LEU A 212 -19.14 12.56 9.78
N THR A 213 -19.81 12.86 8.68
CA THR A 213 -21.15 12.34 8.37
C THR A 213 -21.01 11.29 7.29
N GLY A 214 -21.60 10.13 7.51
CA GLY A 214 -21.56 9.02 6.56
C GLY A 214 -22.40 7.85 7.03
N GLY A 215 -22.77 6.97 6.09
CA GLY A 215 -23.50 5.75 6.39
C GLY A 215 -24.16 5.16 5.15
N SER A 216 -23.79 3.93 4.80
CA SER A 216 -24.51 3.09 3.83
C SER A 216 -25.29 2.03 4.62
N SER A 217 -26.62 2.04 4.53
CA SER A 217 -27.45 0.98 5.11
C SER A 217 -27.76 -0.07 4.04
N ARG A 218 -27.13 -1.25 4.13
CA ARG A 218 -27.73 -2.48 3.59
C ARG A 218 -28.72 -3.02 4.62
N GLY A 219 -30.01 -2.77 4.40
CA GLY A 219 -31.10 -3.36 5.19
C GLY A 219 -32.01 -2.31 5.82
N GLY A 220 -33.31 -2.44 5.56
CA GLY A 220 -34.32 -1.42 5.85
C GLY A 220 -34.54 -1.10 7.33
N ARG A 221 -34.99 0.14 7.54
CA ARG A 221 -35.79 0.64 8.67
C ARG A 221 -35.33 0.24 10.08
N VAL A 222 -34.12 0.61 10.49
CA VAL A 222 -33.81 1.26 11.79
C VAL A 222 -32.48 2.01 11.60
N THR A 223 -32.52 3.34 11.51
CA THR A 223 -31.33 4.16 11.26
C THR A 223 -30.70 4.64 12.56
N GLN A 224 -29.62 4.00 13.02
CA GLN A 224 -28.61 4.70 13.83
C GLN A 224 -27.48 5.13 12.91
N ARG A 225 -27.52 6.40 12.48
CA ARG A 225 -26.40 7.06 11.81
C ARG A 225 -25.52 7.68 12.88
N ALA A 226 -24.23 7.40 12.81
CA ALA A 226 -23.25 7.85 13.78
C ALA A 226 -22.45 9.02 13.21
N ALA A 227 -22.41 10.13 13.94
CA ALA A 227 -21.44 11.20 13.74
C ALA A 227 -20.22 10.93 14.62
N LEU A 228 -19.01 10.92 14.05
CA LEU A 228 -17.77 10.85 14.83
C LEU A 228 -17.39 12.26 15.27
N SER A 229 -17.30 12.51 16.57
CA SER A 229 -16.76 13.76 17.12
C SER A 229 -15.34 13.53 17.64
N HIS A 230 -14.38 14.29 17.14
CA HIS A 230 -13.02 14.32 17.70
C HIS A 230 -12.86 15.48 18.71
N SER A 231 -11.85 15.41 19.58
CA SER A 231 -11.43 16.52 20.44
C SER A 231 -9.92 16.45 20.62
N TYR A 232 -9.18 17.44 20.12
CA TYR A 232 -7.76 17.57 20.44
C TYR A 232 -7.56 18.05 21.89
N PRO A 233 -6.50 17.60 22.58
CA PRO A 233 -6.05 18.28 23.79
C PRO A 233 -5.51 19.67 23.42
N PRO A 234 -5.75 20.71 24.22
CA PRO A 234 -5.42 22.09 23.88
C PRO A 234 -3.92 22.24 23.64
N SER A 235 -3.51 22.40 22.38
CA SER A 235 -2.13 22.73 22.03
C SER A 235 -1.93 24.24 22.01
N LYS A 236 -0.80 24.70 22.57
CA LYS A 236 -0.44 26.13 22.59
C LYS A 236 -0.31 26.64 21.16
N ARG A 237 -1.19 27.56 20.77
CA ARG A 237 -1.20 28.29 19.48
C ARG A 237 0.21 28.67 19.02
N ARG A 238 0.64 28.14 17.88
CA ARG A 238 1.58 28.84 16.99
C ARG A 238 0.80 29.42 15.81
N ARG A 239 0.92 30.74 15.63
CA ARG A 239 0.36 31.47 14.50
C ARG A 239 1.27 31.30 13.28
N SER A 240 0.72 30.72 12.21
CA SER A 240 1.11 30.88 10.79
C SER A 240 0.00 30.18 10.00
N GLY A 241 -0.77 30.74 9.07
CA GLY A 241 -0.59 31.85 8.15
C GLY A 241 -0.97 31.31 6.75
N GLY A 242 -2.22 31.55 6.29
CA GLY A 242 -2.75 31.11 4.97
C GLY A 242 -3.15 29.62 4.95
N VAL A 243 -4.29 29.17 4.43
CA VAL A 243 -4.98 29.49 3.17
C VAL A 243 -6.50 29.55 3.41
N ARG A 244 -7.15 30.60 2.91
CA ARG A 244 -8.62 30.66 2.79
C ARG A 244 -9.06 29.73 1.65
N ARG A 245 -9.90 28.73 1.93
CA ARG A 245 -10.86 28.22 0.94
C ARG A 245 -12.26 28.64 1.37
N THR A 246 -12.77 29.63 0.64
CA THR A 246 -14.13 30.18 0.76
C THR A 246 -15.12 29.13 0.26
N LEU A 247 -15.96 28.57 1.13
CA LEU A 247 -17.17 27.88 0.70
C LEU A 247 -18.24 28.95 0.43
N LEU A 248 -18.48 29.22 -0.85
CA LEU A 248 -19.68 29.90 -1.33
C LEU A 248 -20.86 28.94 -1.12
N THR A 249 -21.68 29.19 -0.11
CA THR A 249 -23.04 28.64 -0.06
C THR A 249 -24.02 29.78 -0.30
N THR A 250 -24.66 29.75 -1.46
CA THR A 250 -25.83 30.59 -1.76
C THR A 250 -26.97 30.23 -0.81
N PRO A 251 -27.67 31.22 -0.21
CA PRO A 251 -28.76 30.94 0.72
C PRO A 251 -30.06 30.74 -0.06
N THR A 252 -30.49 29.49 -0.25
CA THR A 252 -31.87 29.22 -0.65
C THR A 252 -32.73 29.21 0.60
N GLN A 253 -33.40 30.34 0.87
CA GLN A 253 -34.45 30.42 1.88
C GLN A 253 -35.63 29.54 1.46
N LEU A 254 -35.97 28.54 2.27
CA LEU A 254 -37.26 27.86 2.19
C LEU A 254 -38.19 28.43 3.27
N ARG A 255 -39.25 29.10 2.81
CA ARG A 255 -40.40 29.49 3.63
C ARG A 255 -41.27 28.26 3.94
N PRO A 256 -41.97 28.23 5.08
CA PRO A 256 -42.79 27.10 5.47
C PRO A 256 -44.14 27.11 4.73
N VAL A 257 -44.65 25.92 4.42
CA VAL A 257 -46.07 25.61 4.27
C VAL A 257 -46.39 24.53 5.29
#